data_AF-A0A3S0ZIL6-F1
#
_entry.id   AF-A0A3S0ZIL6-F1
#
_cell.length_a   1.000
_cell.length_b   1.000
_cell.length_c   1.000
_cell.angle_alpha   90.00
_cell.angle_beta   90.00
_cell.angle_gamma   90.00
#
_symmetry.space_group_name_H-M   'P 1'
#
loop_
_entity.id
_entity.type
_entity.pdbx_description
1 polymer ?
#
loop_
_entity_poly.entity_id
_entity_poly.type
_entity_poly.pdbx_seq_one_letter_code
_entity_poly.pdbx_strand_id
1 'polypeptide(L)' 'LTDEQMERLKPFFPKSHGKPRVDDRRVLSGIIFINRNGLRWCDAPKEYGPPKTLYNRWKRWGDMGVFARMMEGL' A
#
# COMPACT_ATOMS: atom_id res chain seq x y z
N LEU A 1 -2.95 -6.23 8.58
CA LEU A 1 -1.68 -6.91 8.22
C LEU A 1 -0.91 -7.22 9.48
N THR A 2 -0.58 -8.49 9.71
CA THR A 2 0.37 -8.87 10.77
C THR A 2 1.80 -8.50 10.37
N ASP A 3 2.73 -8.52 11.34
CA ASP A 3 4.15 -8.26 11.07
C ASP A 3 4.73 -9.32 10.14
N GLU A 4 4.37 -10.59 10.34
CA GLU A 4 4.82 -11.70 9.49
C GLU A 4 4.35 -11.53 8.03
N GLN A 5 3.09 -11.15 7.82
CA GLN A 5 2.58 -10.85 6.48
C GLN A 5 3.34 -9.68 5.86
N MET A 6 3.66 -8.65 6.65
CA MET A 6 4.47 -7.53 6.18
C MET A 6 5.88 -7.95 5.78
N GLU A 7 6.55 -8.82 6.53
CA GLU A 7 7.88 -9.32 6.17
C GLU A 7 7.86 -10.07 4.83
N ARG A 8 6.85 -10.89 4.59
CA ARG A 8 6.67 -11.58 3.30
C ARG A 8 6.44 -10.60 2.14
N LEU A 9 5.78 -9.48 2.40
CA LEU A 9 5.45 -8.47 1.39
C LEU A 9 6.57 -7.46 1.13
N LYS A 10 7.49 -7.26 2.09
CA LYS A 10 8.60 -6.32 2.01
C LYS A 10 9.40 -6.38 0.68
N PRO A 11 9.76 -7.57 0.15
CA PRO A 11 10.56 -7.68 -1.06
C PRO A 11 9.88 -7.13 -2.33
N PHE A 12 8.54 -7.06 -2.37
CA PHE A 12 7.81 -6.63 -3.55
C PHE A 12 7.67 -5.11 -3.66
N PHE A 13 7.83 -4.39 -2.56
CA PHE A 13 7.81 -2.93 -2.62
C PHE A 13 9.02 -2.43 -3.43
N PRO A 14 8.86 -1.35 -4.22
CA PRO A 14 9.99 -0.76 -4.96
C PRO A 14 11.12 -0.37 -4.01
N LYS A 15 12.34 -0.02 -4.47
CA LYS A 15 13.39 0.55 -3.59
C LYS A 15 13.18 2.06 -3.36
N SER A 16 13.62 2.61 -2.23
CA SER A 16 13.52 4.05 -1.96
C SER A 16 14.76 4.75 -2.50
N HIS A 17 14.60 5.89 -3.16
CA HIS A 17 15.72 6.73 -3.57
C HIS A 17 15.82 7.92 -2.62
N GLY A 18 16.82 7.91 -1.74
CA GLY A 18 17.26 9.05 -0.93
C GLY A 18 16.39 9.46 0.27
N LYS A 19 15.07 9.23 0.27
CA LYS A 19 14.18 9.59 1.40
C LYS A 19 13.68 8.34 2.14
N PRO A 20 13.75 8.28 3.48
CA PRO A 20 13.13 7.21 4.25
C PRO A 20 11.65 7.09 3.89
N ARG A 21 11.17 5.85 3.70
CA ARG A 21 9.77 5.65 3.32
C ARG A 21 8.84 5.99 4.47
N VAL A 22 7.75 6.68 4.12
CA VAL A 22 6.54 6.69 4.95
C VAL A 22 6.07 5.24 5.11
N ASP A 23 5.61 4.88 6.30
CA ASP A 23 5.17 3.54 6.71
C ASP A 23 4.34 2.81 5.62
N ASP A 24 4.98 1.92 4.86
CA ASP A 24 4.34 1.17 3.75
C ASP A 24 3.25 0.23 4.30
N ARG A 25 3.35 -0.24 5.56
CA ARG A 25 2.30 -1.03 6.21
C ARG A 25 1.05 -0.20 6.38
N ARG A 26 1.19 1.04 6.86
CA ARG A 26 0.07 1.97 7.04
C ARG A 26 -0.62 2.25 5.71
N VAL A 27 0.15 2.56 4.66
CA VAL A 27 -0.39 2.87 3.34
C VAL A 27 -1.06 1.65 2.70
N LEU A 28 -0.41 0.47 2.75
CA LEU A 28 -1.00 -0.76 2.22
C LEU A 28 -2.27 -1.15 2.98
N SER A 29 -2.27 -1.00 4.31
CA SER A 29 -3.46 -1.25 5.14
C SER A 29 -4.63 -0.33 4.74
N GLY A 30 -4.36 0.96 4.49
CA GLY A 30 -5.37 1.89 4.01
C GLY A 30 -5.92 1.54 2.63
N ILE A 31 -5.05 1.16 1.69
CA ILE A 31 -5.45 0.70 0.35
C ILE A 31 -6.35 -0.53 0.45
N ILE A 32 -5.96 -1.52 1.25
CA ILE A 32 -6.74 -2.76 1.46
C ILE A 32 -8.10 -2.44 2.09
N PHE A 33 -8.13 -1.55 3.09
CA PHE A 33 -9.37 -1.13 3.74
C PHE A 33 -10.35 -0.51 2.74
N ILE A 34 -9.88 0.42 1.90
CA ILE A 34 -10.71 1.09 0.90
C ILE A 34 -11.24 0.10 -0.13
N ASN A 35 -10.37 -0.75 -0.68
CA ASN A 35 -10.74 -1.74 -1.69
C ASN A 35 -11.71 -2.79 -1.15
N ARG A 36 -11.51 -3.26 0.09
CA ARG A 36 -12.37 -4.27 0.73
C ARG A 36 -13.78 -3.74 1.02
N ASN A 37 -13.90 -2.46 1.33
CA ASN A 37 -15.17 -1.83 1.68
C ASN A 37 -15.83 -1.07 0.52
N GLY A 38 -15.18 -1.00 -0.65
CA GLY A 38 -15.69 -0.26 -1.82
C GLY A 38 -15.82 1.25 -1.58
N LEU A 39 -14.96 1.82 -0.73
CA LEU A 39 -15.04 3.23 -0.34
C LEU A 39 -14.37 4.14 -1.36
N ARG A 40 -14.72 5.43 -1.31
CA ARG A 40 -13.94 6.46 -2.01
C ARG A 40 -12.68 6.75 -1.22
N TRP A 41 -11.60 7.13 -1.92
CA TRP A 41 -10.33 7.48 -1.27
C TRP A 41 -10.46 8.61 -0.22
N CYS A 42 -11.38 9.57 -0.42
CA CYS A 42 -11.64 10.66 0.52
C CYS A 42 -12.25 10.20 1.84
N ASP A 43 -12.89 9.03 1.86
CA ASP A 43 -13.56 8.48 3.03
C ASP A 43 -12.63 7.58 3.85
N ALA A 44 -11.35 7.48 3.47
CA ALA A 44 -10.35 6.72 4.19
C ALA A 44 -10.13 7.29 5.61
N PRO A 45 -10.06 6.43 6.64
CA PRO A 45 -9.67 6.84 7.98
C PRO A 45 -8.35 7.61 8.00
N LYS A 46 -8.31 8.72 8.76
CA LYS A 46 -7.14 9.61 8.84
C LYS A 46 -5.89 8.90 9.34
N GLU A 47 -6.04 7.81 10.10
CA GLU A 47 -4.95 6.97 10.59
C GLU A 47 -4.11 6.37 9.45
N TYR A 48 -4.69 6.13 8.27
CA TYR A 48 -3.94 5.60 7.12
C TYR A 48 -3.17 6.69 6.36
N GLY A 49 -3.41 7.96 6.71
CA GLY A 49 -2.79 9.12 6.10
C GLY A 49 -3.66 9.78 5.02
N PRO A 50 -3.09 10.77 4.29
CA PRO A 50 -3.87 11.57 3.37
C PRO A 50 -4.45 10.74 2.20
N PRO A 51 -5.73 10.93 1.81
CA PRO A 51 -6.36 10.26 0.67
C PRO A 51 -5.54 10.30 -0.62
N LYS A 52 -4.97 11.47 -0.93
CA LYS A 52 -4.12 11.67 -2.12
C LYS A 52 -2.88 10.78 -2.10
N THR A 53 -2.30 10.55 -0.92
CA THR A 53 -1.14 9.66 -0.76
C THR A 53 -1.54 8.21 -1.03
N LEU A 54 -2.67 7.75 -0.49
CA LEU A 54 -3.17 6.40 -0.71
C LEU A 54 -3.43 6.12 -2.20
N TYR A 55 -4.16 7.02 -2.86
CA TYR A 55 -4.46 6.90 -4.29
C TYR A 55 -3.18 6.92 -5.15
N ASN A 56 -2.29 7.90 -4.94
CA ASN A 56 -1.06 8.00 -5.72
C ASN A 56 -0.17 6.76 -5.54
N ARG A 57 -0.15 6.18 -4.34
CA ARG A 57 0.61 4.97 -4.07
C ARG A 57 -0.02 3.76 -4.73
N TRP A 58 -1.33 3.59 -4.61
CA TRP A 58 -2.08 2.53 -5.28
C TRP A 58 -1.85 2.56 -6.78
N LYS A 59 -2.03 3.72 -7.43
CA LYS A 59 -1.79 3.87 -8.86
C LYS A 59 -0.35 3.51 -9.24
N ARG A 60 0.64 4.11 -8.58
CA ARG A 60 2.06 3.87 -8.89
C ARG A 60 2.47 2.41 -8.68
N TRP A 61 1.98 1.76 -7.63
CA TRP A 61 2.26 0.35 -7.37
C TRP A 61 1.56 -0.57 -8.36
N GLY A 62 0.35 -0.22 -8.80
CA GLY A 62 -0.34 -0.89 -9.90
C GLY A 62 0.46 -0.80 -11.21
N ASP A 63 0.88 0.40 -11.60
CA ASP A 63 1.67 0.64 -12.82
C ASP A 63 3.03 -0.10 -12.79
N MET A 64 3.61 -0.30 -11.61
CA MET A 64 4.86 -1.05 -11.40
C MET A 64 4.64 -2.57 -11.23
N GLY A 65 3.42 -3.07 -11.35
CA GLY A 65 3.08 -4.48 -11.16
C GLY A 65 3.40 -5.00 -9.75
N VAL A 66 3.41 -4.15 -8.73
CA VAL A 66 3.71 -4.55 -7.35
C VAL A 66 2.61 -5.48 -6.84
N PHE A 67 1.34 -5.14 -7.06
CA PHE A 67 0.22 -5.95 -6.61
C PHE A 67 0.16 -7.31 -7.32
N ALA A 68 0.43 -7.35 -8.63
CA ALA A 68 0.50 -8.59 -9.39
C ALA A 68 1.58 -9.53 -8.81
N ARG A 69 2.80 -9.01 -8.60
CA ARG A 69 3.90 -9.78 -8.01
C ARG A 69 3.62 -10.24 -6.58
N MET A 70 2.92 -9.43 -5.78
CA MET A 70 2.48 -9.84 -4.44
C MET A 70 1.50 -11.02 -4.52
N MET A 71 0.57 -11.03 -5.48
CA MET A 71 -0.42 -12.10 -5.63
C MET A 71 0.18 -13.38 -6.23
N GLU A 72 1.20 -13.26 -7.08
CA GLU A 72 1.91 -14.41 -7.67
C GLU A 72 2.93 -15.04 -6.69
N GLY A 73 3.51 -14.23 -5.79
CA GLY A 73 4.53 -14.66 -4.83
C GLY A 73 4.00 -15.01 -3.43
N LEU A 74 2.69 -14.97 -3.22
CA LEU A 74 1.99 -15.45 -2.02
C LEU A 74 1.41 -16.84 -2.26
#